data_AF-A0A1C6K1P2-F1
#
_entry.id   AF-A0A1C6K1P2-F1
#
_cell.length_a   1.000
_cell.length_b   1.000
_cell.length_c   1.000
_cell.angle_alpha   90.00
_cell.angle_beta   90.00
_cell.angle_gamma   90.00
#
_symmetry.space_group_name_H-M   'P 1'
#
loop_
_entity.id
_entity.type
_entity.pdbx_description
1 polymer ?
#
loop_
_entity_poly.entity_id
_entity_poly.type
_entity_poly.pdbx_seq_one_letter_code
_entity_poly.pdbx_strand_id
1 'polypeptide(L)' 'MSHGTCLPVKGVTAAMMDVVVRKSRAIRSIYEQDRALFLESEHGLIRIWPQTDRIIRVSYTENGVFPEN' A
#
# COMPACT_ATOMS: atom_id res chain seq x y z
N MET A 1 -33.91 54.30 -12.81
CA MET A 1 -32.67 53.59 -13.14
C MET A 1 -32.51 52.46 -12.13
N SER A 2 -32.82 51.22 -12.52
CA SER A 2 -32.81 50.07 -11.62
C SER A 2 -31.40 49.46 -11.57
N HIS A 3 -30.74 49.54 -10.41
CA HIS A 3 -29.50 48.83 -10.16
C HIS A 3 -29.79 47.33 -10.02
N GLY A 4 -29.54 46.57 -11.09
CA GLY A 4 -29.54 45.12 -11.03
C GLY A 4 -28.30 44.64 -10.28
N THR A 5 -28.48 44.04 -9.11
CA THR A 5 -27.42 43.36 -8.39
C THR A 5 -27.13 42.02 -9.05
N CYS A 6 -25.94 41.90 -9.65
CA CYS A 6 -25.40 40.63 -10.12
C CYS A 6 -25.07 39.77 -8.89
N LEU A 7 -25.84 38.70 -8.65
CA LEU A 7 -25.49 37.70 -7.65
C LEU A 7 -24.34 36.82 -8.20
N PRO A 8 -23.31 36.50 -7.39
CA PRO A 8 -22.25 35.61 -7.84
C PRO A 8 -22.84 34.22 -8.11
N VAL A 9 -22.63 33.72 -9.33
CA VAL A 9 -22.98 32.35 -9.70
C VAL A 9 -22.19 31.43 -8.77
N LYS A 10 -22.88 30.62 -7.96
CA LYS A 10 -22.26 29.62 -7.08
C LYS A 10 -21.28 28.81 -7.92
N GLY A 11 -19.99 29.04 -7.68
CA GLY A 11 -18.91 28.33 -8.36
C GLY A 11 -19.13 26.85 -8.21
N VAL A 12 -19.15 26.14 -9.34
CA VAL A 12 -19.05 24.69 -9.36
C VAL A 12 -17.72 24.34 -8.67
N THR A 13 -17.79 23.82 -7.46
CA THR A 13 -16.63 23.17 -6.83
C THR A 13 -16.31 21.96 -7.68
N ALA A 14 -15.30 22.09 -8.54
CA ALA A 14 -14.67 20.95 -9.17
C ALA A 14 -14.27 19.98 -8.05
N ALA A 15 -14.88 18.80 -8.01
CA ALA A 15 -14.43 17.74 -7.14
C ALA A 15 -13.01 17.38 -7.60
N MET A 16 -12.00 17.88 -6.89
CA MET A 16 -10.62 17.52 -7.15
C MET A 16 -10.48 16.04 -6.76
N MET A 17 -10.19 15.19 -7.74
CA MET A 17 -9.93 13.78 -7.47
C MET A 17 -8.50 13.66 -6.92
N ASP A 18 -8.36 13.09 -5.73
CA ASP A 18 -7.05 12.75 -5.19
C ASP A 18 -6.42 11.62 -6.02
N VAL A 19 -5.29 11.93 -6.64
CA VAL A 19 -4.46 10.92 -7.32
C VAL A 19 -3.53 10.31 -6.28
N VAL A 20 -3.81 9.07 -5.88
CA VAL A 20 -2.91 8.29 -5.02
C VAL A 20 -2.02 7.42 -5.91
N VAL A 21 -0.70 7.62 -5.80
CA VAL A 21 0.27 6.73 -6.44
C VAL A 21 0.13 5.34 -5.83
N ARG A 22 -0.16 4.33 -6.66
CA ARG A 22 -0.29 2.96 -6.19
C ARG A 22 1.08 2.40 -5.82
N LYS A 23 1.17 1.81 -4.64
CA LYS A 23 2.34 1.02 -4.23
C LYS A 23 2.57 -0.11 -5.24
N SER A 24 3.78 -0.21 -5.75
CA SER A 24 4.18 -1.30 -6.65
C SER A 24 4.20 -2.64 -5.91
N ARG A 25 3.78 -3.69 -6.62
CA ARG A 25 3.87 -5.10 -6.14
C ARG A 25 5.13 -5.80 -6.64
N ALA A 26 6.00 -5.11 -7.36
CA ALA A 26 7.27 -5.66 -7.80
C ALA A 26 8.16 -5.97 -6.58
N ILE A 27 8.76 -7.16 -6.59
CA ILE A 27 9.75 -7.55 -5.58
C ILE A 27 11.01 -6.73 -5.81
N ARG A 28 11.42 -5.96 -4.80
CA ARG A 28 12.61 -5.11 -4.84
C ARG A 28 13.83 -5.78 -4.24
N SER A 29 13.64 -6.60 -3.21
CA SER A 29 14.72 -7.30 -2.53
C SER A 29 14.27 -8.71 -2.15
N ILE A 30 15.23 -9.63 -2.13
CA ILE A 30 15.06 -11.01 -1.68
C ILE A 30 16.24 -11.30 -0.75
N TYR A 31 15.95 -11.74 0.47
CA TYR A 31 16.99 -12.04 1.45
C TYR A 31 16.57 -13.16 2.38
N GLU A 32 17.56 -13.84 2.95
CA GLU A 32 17.36 -14.86 3.98
C GLU A 32 17.64 -14.26 5.36
N GLN A 33 16.78 -14.57 6.32
CA GLN A 33 16.99 -14.26 7.73
C GLN A 33 16.31 -15.33 8.58
N ASP A 34 16.98 -15.79 9.64
CA ASP A 34 16.44 -16.76 10.61
C ASP A 34 15.86 -18.04 9.95
N ARG A 35 16.49 -18.53 8.87
CA ARG A 35 16.06 -19.67 8.03
C ARG A 35 14.72 -19.45 7.31
N ALA A 36 14.28 -18.21 7.16
CA ALA A 36 13.14 -17.83 6.35
C ALA A 36 13.59 -16.95 5.17
N LEU A 37 12.90 -17.10 4.05
CA LEU A 37 13.09 -16.27 2.85
C LEU A 37 12.11 -15.10 2.91
N PHE A 38 12.63 -13.89 2.73
CA PHE A 38 11.85 -12.66 2.70
C PHE A 38 11.85 -12.06 1.30
N LEU A 39 10.68 -11.61 0.87
CA LEU A 39 10.46 -10.94 -0.42
C LEU A 39 9.82 -9.58 -0.11
N GLU A 40 10.59 -8.52 -0.35
CA GLU A 40 10.18 -7.15 -0.04
C GLU A 40 9.63 -6.44 -1.27
N SER A 41 8.54 -5.69 -1.09
CA SER A 41 7.95 -4.82 -2.11
C SER A 41 7.48 -3.51 -1.46
N GLU A 42 7.14 -2.49 -2.26
CA GLU A 42 6.51 -1.27 -1.73
C GLU A 42 5.21 -1.55 -1.01
N HIS A 43 4.49 -2.59 -1.46
CA HIS A 43 3.20 -2.97 -0.92
C HIS A 43 3.30 -3.77 0.38
N GLY A 44 4.49 -4.27 0.74
CA GLY A 44 4.70 -5.02 1.97
C GLY A 44 5.72 -6.14 1.82
N LEU A 45 5.77 -6.98 2.84
CA LEU A 45 6.78 -8.01 3.05
C LEU A 45 6.11 -9.39 3.08
N ILE A 46 6.60 -10.29 2.23
CA ILE A 46 6.23 -11.72 2.27
C ILE A 46 7.36 -12.48 2.96
N ARG A 47 7.00 -13.38 3.87
CA ARG A 47 7.93 -14.32 4.51
C ARG A 47 7.54 -15.75 4.18
N ILE A 48 8.49 -16.53 3.69
CA ILE A 48 8.37 -17.97 3.43
C ILE A 48 9.27 -18.68 4.43
N TRP A 49 8.66 -19.40 5.37
CA TRP A 49 9.39 -20.05 6.45
C TRP A 49 9.13 -21.57 6.47
N PRO A 50 10.14 -22.41 6.18
CA PRO A 50 10.04 -23.84 6.36
C PRO A 50 9.65 -24.21 7.80
N GLN A 51 8.62 -25.04 7.94
CA GLN A 51 8.19 -25.62 9.23
C GLN A 51 8.71 -27.06 9.35
N THR A 52 8.74 -27.79 8.23
CA THR A 52 9.34 -29.12 8.09
C THR A 52 10.00 -29.24 6.72
N ASP A 53 10.49 -30.44 6.37
CA ASP A 53 10.98 -30.78 5.03
C ASP A 53 9.89 -30.72 3.93
N ARG A 54 8.60 -30.70 4.32
CA ARG A 54 7.46 -30.77 3.40
C ARG A 54 6.47 -29.63 3.55
N ILE A 55 6.59 -28.84 4.62
CA ILE A 55 5.61 -27.79 4.96
C ILE A 55 6.33 -26.44 5.02
N ILE A 56 5.79 -25.48 4.27
CA ILE A 56 6.19 -24.07 4.34
C ILE A 56 5.03 -23.22 4.86
N ARG A 57 5.35 -22.23 5.69
CA ARG A 57 4.44 -21.17 6.11
C ARG A 57 4.68 -19.95 5.26
N VAL A 58 3.64 -19.46 4.59
CA VAL A 58 3.66 -18.17 3.89
C VAL A 58 2.94 -17.15 4.75
N SER A 59 3.58 -16.01 5.01
CA SER A 59 3.02 -14.89 5.78
C SER A 59 3.18 -13.60 4.99
N TYR A 60 2.26 -12.66 5.16
CA TYR A 60 2.30 -11.35 4.53
C TYR A 60 2.01 -10.26 5.56
N THR A 61 2.70 -9.13 5.44
CA THR A 61 2.42 -7.92 6.21
C THR A 61 2.62 -6.67 5.36
N GLU A 62 1.77 -5.66 5.54
CA GLU A 62 1.93 -4.35 4.90
C GLU A 62 2.97 -3.47 5.61
N ASN A 63 3.21 -3.68 6.90
CA ASN A 63 4.05 -2.81 7.74
C ASN A 63 5.48 -3.34 7.97
N GLY A 64 5.83 -4.48 7.37
CA GLY A 64 7.15 -5.09 7.48
C GLY A 64 7.42 -5.83 8.80
N VAL A 65 6.47 -5.82 9.75
CA VAL A 65 6.64 -6.46 11.06
C VAL A 65 5.75 -7.70 11.14
N PHE A 66 6.36 -8.84 11.49
CA PHE A 66 5.63 -10.02 11.91
C PHE A 66 5.61 -10.07 13.44
N PRO A 67 4.47 -10.38 14.08
CA PRO A 67 4.45 -10.62 15.51
C PRO A 67 5.38 -11.78 15.87
N GLU A 68 5.98 -11.70 17.06
CA GLU A 68 6.70 -12.84 17.65
C GLU A 68 5.72 -14.01 17.79
N ASN A 69 6.17 -15.20 17.39
CA ASN A 69 5.38 -16.44 17.45
C ASN A 69 5.47 -17.06 18.84
#